data_AF-X8DLR2-F1
#
_entry.id   AF-X8DLR2-F1
#
_cell.length_a   1.000
_cell.length_b   1.000
_cell.length_c   1.000
_cell.angle_alpha   90.00
_cell.angle_beta   90.00
_cell.angle_gamma   90.00
#
_symmetry.space_group_name_H-M   'P 1'
#
loop_
_entity.id
_entity.type
_entity.pdbx_description
1 polymer ?
#
loop_
_entity_poly.entity_id
_entity_poly.type
_entity_poly.pdbx_seq_one_letter_code
_entity_poly.pdbx_strand_id
1 'polypeptide(L)'
;MSEQQYRIEHDTMGEVRVPAEALWRAQTQRAVENFPISGRGLERTQIRALGLLKGACAQVNKDLGLLAPEKADAIIAAAQEIADGKHDDQFPIDVFQTGSGTSSNMNANEVIASIAAQATPPVVVHPNDDVNMSQSSNDTFPTATHLAATEAAVRDLIPALEYLQQALSTKAKAWKTVVKSGRTHLMDAVPVTLGQEFGGYARQIEAGIERVRACLPRLGELPIGGTAVGTGLNAPTALARKLLRY
;
A
#
# COMPACT_ATOMS: atom_id res chain seq x y z
N MET A 1 -23.79 22.10 18.20
CA MET A 1 -23.02 20.89 17.88
C MET A 1 -23.63 19.77 18.70
N SER A 2 -24.25 18.77 18.08
CA SER A 2 -24.70 17.58 18.81
C SER A 2 -23.48 16.87 19.41
N GLU A 3 -23.61 16.31 20.61
CA GLU A 3 -22.55 15.51 21.22
C GLU A 3 -22.20 14.30 20.36
N GLN A 4 -20.89 14.00 20.27
CA GLN A 4 -20.36 12.83 19.57
C GLN A 4 -20.99 11.55 20.14
N GLN A 5 -21.57 10.72 19.27
CA GLN A 5 -22.17 9.44 19.65
C GLN A 5 -21.13 8.31 19.56
N TYR A 6 -21.28 7.30 20.42
CA TYR A 6 -20.35 6.17 20.52
C TYR A 6 -21.11 4.85 20.63
N ARG A 7 -20.50 3.77 20.11
CA ARG A 7 -20.87 2.39 20.41
C ARG A 7 -19.77 1.71 21.23
N ILE A 8 -20.12 0.65 21.94
CA ILE A 8 -19.16 -0.17 22.67
C ILE A 8 -18.67 -1.30 21.78
N GLU A 9 -17.36 -1.42 21.65
CA GLU A 9 -16.67 -2.56 21.03
C GLU A 9 -15.77 -3.22 22.09
N HIS A 10 -15.35 -4.47 21.86
CA HIS A 10 -14.53 -5.23 22.79
C HIS A 10 -13.37 -5.91 22.08
N ASP A 11 -12.20 -5.90 22.71
CA ASP A 11 -11.06 -6.76 22.38
C ASP A 11 -10.57 -7.50 23.62
N THR A 12 -9.47 -8.25 23.52
CA THR A 12 -8.93 -9.02 24.64
C THR A 12 -8.46 -8.19 25.84
N MET A 13 -8.38 -6.86 25.71
CA MET A 13 -8.06 -5.92 26.79
C MET A 13 -9.31 -5.26 27.40
N GLY A 14 -10.52 -5.58 26.92
CA GLY A 14 -11.80 -5.11 27.44
C GLY A 14 -12.54 -4.18 26.48
N GLU A 15 -13.48 -3.41 27.03
CA GLU A 15 -14.37 -2.52 26.27
C GLU A 15 -13.69 -1.21 25.85
N VAL A 16 -14.13 -0.67 24.70
CA VAL A 16 -13.69 0.62 24.14
C VAL A 16 -14.88 1.35 23.53
N ARG A 17 -14.93 2.68 23.71
CA ARG A 17 -15.95 3.54 23.09
C ARG A 17 -15.48 3.98 21.70
N VAL A 18 -16.14 3.48 20.66
CA VAL A 18 -15.83 3.79 19.26
C VAL A 18 -16.87 4.77 18.71
N PRO A 19 -16.48 5.82 17.96
CA PRO A 19 -17.43 6.73 17.32
C PRO A 19 -18.51 5.96 16.52
N ALA A 20 -19.77 6.40 16.63
CA ALA A 20 -20.89 5.65 16.06
C ALA A 20 -20.80 5.49 14.53
N GLU A 21 -20.26 6.49 13.84
CA GLU A 21 -20.05 6.53 12.39
C GLU A 21 -18.82 5.78 11.90
N ALA A 22 -17.89 5.42 12.80
CA ALA A 22 -16.65 4.75 12.42
C ALA A 22 -16.88 3.28 12.06
N LEU A 23 -16.34 2.82 10.93
CA LEU A 23 -16.38 1.41 10.55
C LEU A 23 -15.34 0.57 11.29
N TRP A 24 -14.28 1.18 11.81
CA TRP A 24 -13.27 0.49 12.63
C TRP A 24 -13.83 0.09 13.99
N ARG A 25 -13.13 -0.77 14.75
CA ARG A 25 -13.60 -1.31 16.04
C ARG A 25 -12.58 -1.07 17.16
N ALA A 26 -12.55 -1.95 18.16
CA ALA A 26 -11.83 -1.75 19.42
C ALA A 26 -10.31 -1.52 19.23
N GLN A 27 -9.61 -2.35 18.43
CA GLN A 27 -8.15 -2.26 18.35
C GLN A 27 -7.70 -1.00 17.61
N THR A 28 -8.43 -0.60 16.57
CA THR A 28 -8.19 0.67 15.88
C THR A 28 -8.42 1.86 16.80
N GLN A 29 -9.52 1.84 17.56
CA GLN A 29 -9.83 2.94 18.48
C GLN A 29 -8.74 3.10 19.56
N ARG A 30 -8.24 1.99 20.12
CA ARG A 30 -7.09 2.05 21.03
C ARG A 30 -5.85 2.61 20.35
N ALA A 31 -5.60 2.26 19.09
CA ALA A 31 -4.45 2.80 18.37
C ALA A 31 -4.57 4.31 18.12
N VAL A 32 -5.76 4.81 17.81
CA VAL A 32 -6.05 6.25 17.71
C VAL A 32 -5.73 6.97 19.03
N GLU A 33 -6.12 6.39 20.16
CA GLU A 33 -5.86 6.96 21.49
C GLU A 33 -4.39 6.85 21.93
N ASN A 34 -3.71 5.77 21.55
CA ASN A 34 -2.34 5.48 21.96
C ASN A 34 -1.29 6.26 21.15
N PHE A 35 -1.57 6.58 19.88
CA PHE A 35 -0.57 7.13 18.96
C PHE A 35 -0.92 8.51 18.34
N PRO A 36 -1.41 9.52 19.09
CA PRO A 36 -1.68 10.85 18.53
C PRO A 36 -0.38 11.66 18.37
N ILE A 37 0.49 11.28 17.44
CA ILE A 37 1.87 11.78 17.36
C ILE A 37 2.03 12.85 16.28
N SER A 38 1.72 12.52 15.03
CA SER A 38 1.89 13.40 13.87
C SER A 38 0.58 13.94 13.32
N GLY A 39 -0.54 13.25 13.59
CA GLY A 39 -1.83 13.52 12.97
C GLY A 39 -1.91 13.09 11.50
N ARG A 40 -0.89 12.38 10.99
CA ARG A 40 -0.88 11.82 9.64
C ARG A 40 -1.18 10.33 9.70
N GLY A 41 -2.19 9.90 8.95
CA GLY A 41 -2.51 8.49 8.76
C GLY A 41 -1.75 7.85 7.59
N LEU A 42 -2.17 6.64 7.23
CA LEU A 42 -1.67 5.98 6.02
C LEU A 42 -2.07 6.77 4.77
N GLU A 43 -1.17 6.78 3.78
CA GLU A 43 -1.43 7.37 2.47
C GLU A 43 -2.40 6.48 1.68
N ARG A 44 -3.15 7.07 0.74
CA ARG A 44 -4.12 6.37 -0.13
C ARG A 44 -3.55 5.13 -0.80
N THR A 45 -2.29 5.18 -1.26
CA THR A 45 -1.60 4.05 -1.91
C THR A 45 -1.35 2.89 -0.95
N GLN A 46 -1.11 3.16 0.34
CA GLN A 46 -0.92 2.14 1.37
C GLN A 46 -2.25 1.48 1.75
N ILE A 47 -3.31 2.27 1.91
CA ILE A 47 -4.68 1.78 2.17
C ILE A 47 -5.15 0.91 1.00
N ARG A 48 -4.91 1.37 -0.24
CA ARG A 48 -5.19 0.60 -1.46
C ARG A 48 -4.48 -0.77 -1.45
N ALA A 49 -3.18 -0.78 -1.17
CA ALA A 49 -2.40 -2.02 -1.15
C ALA A 49 -2.88 -3.00 -0.06
N LEU A 50 -3.27 -2.50 1.11
CA LEU A 50 -3.90 -3.33 2.16
C LEU A 50 -5.24 -3.92 1.69
N GLY A 51 -6.10 -3.12 1.05
CA GLY A 51 -7.35 -3.59 0.47
C GLY A 51 -7.13 -4.71 -0.56
N LEU A 52 -6.27 -4.49 -1.55
CA LEU A 52 -5.92 -5.52 -2.55
C LEU A 52 -5.39 -6.80 -1.91
N LEU A 53 -4.48 -6.68 -0.95
CA LEU A 53 -3.89 -7.82 -0.25
C LEU A 53 -4.96 -8.62 0.53
N LYS A 54 -5.87 -7.95 1.23
CA LYS A 54 -6.95 -8.63 1.98
C LYS A 54 -7.90 -9.37 1.05
N GLY A 55 -8.26 -8.78 -0.08
CA GLY A 55 -9.06 -9.43 -1.11
C GLY A 55 -8.38 -10.68 -1.68
N ALA A 56 -7.10 -10.56 -2.04
CA ALA A 56 -6.32 -11.69 -2.57
C ALA A 56 -6.14 -12.82 -1.53
N CYS A 57 -5.88 -12.50 -0.26
CA CYS A 57 -5.82 -13.48 0.83
C CYS A 57 -7.15 -14.24 0.98
N ALA A 58 -8.29 -13.53 0.99
CA ALA A 58 -9.60 -14.13 1.09
C ALA A 58 -9.92 -15.03 -0.12
N GLN A 59 -9.58 -14.60 -1.33
CA GLN A 59 -9.74 -15.40 -2.54
C GLN A 59 -8.91 -16.69 -2.49
N VAL A 60 -7.65 -16.64 -2.04
CA VAL A 60 -6.83 -17.86 -1.90
C VAL A 60 -7.38 -18.79 -0.82
N ASN A 61 -7.83 -18.25 0.32
CA ASN A 61 -8.45 -19.07 1.37
C ASN A 61 -9.76 -19.72 0.88
N LYS A 62 -10.55 -19.04 0.04
CA LYS A 62 -11.73 -19.59 -0.66
C LYS A 62 -11.33 -20.73 -1.60
N ASP A 63 -10.34 -20.51 -2.45
CA ASP A 63 -9.87 -21.50 -3.44
C ASP A 63 -9.35 -22.79 -2.78
N LEU A 64 -8.81 -22.66 -1.56
CA LEU A 64 -8.30 -23.77 -0.77
C LEU A 64 -9.36 -24.42 0.12
N GLY A 65 -10.60 -23.91 0.12
CA GLY A 65 -11.69 -24.40 0.95
C GLY A 65 -11.52 -24.13 2.45
N LEU A 66 -10.65 -23.17 2.83
CA LEU A 66 -10.40 -22.79 4.22
C LEU A 66 -11.41 -21.76 4.73
N LEU A 67 -11.92 -20.92 3.83
CA LEU A 67 -12.92 -19.90 4.13
C LEU A 67 -14.21 -20.19 3.35
N ALA A 68 -15.35 -20.18 4.04
CA ALA A 68 -16.65 -20.40 3.42
C ALA A 68 -16.90 -19.37 2.30
N PRO A 69 -17.45 -19.77 1.13
CA PRO A 69 -17.63 -18.87 -0.02
C PRO A 69 -18.36 -17.57 0.31
N GLU A 70 -19.43 -17.63 1.11
CA GLU A 70 -20.20 -16.45 1.54
C GLU A 70 -19.34 -15.42 2.28
N LYS A 71 -18.53 -15.87 3.24
CA LYS A 71 -17.60 -15.00 3.99
C LYS A 71 -16.50 -14.45 3.09
N ALA A 72 -15.93 -15.30 2.24
CA ALA A 72 -14.87 -14.90 1.32
C ALA A 72 -15.36 -13.82 0.35
N ASP A 73 -16.53 -14.01 -0.25
CA ASP A 73 -17.09 -13.07 -1.22
C ASP A 73 -17.44 -11.72 -0.57
N ALA A 74 -17.98 -11.73 0.66
CA ALA A 74 -18.20 -10.50 1.43
C ALA A 74 -16.90 -9.76 1.75
N ILE A 75 -15.84 -10.47 2.15
CA ILE A 75 -14.52 -9.90 2.43
C ILE A 75 -13.90 -9.30 1.16
N ILE A 76 -13.96 -10.03 0.04
CA ILE A 76 -13.41 -9.58 -1.24
C ILE A 76 -14.11 -8.30 -1.71
N ALA A 77 -15.44 -8.24 -1.62
CA ALA A 77 -16.21 -7.06 -1.99
C ALA A 77 -15.84 -5.84 -1.12
N ALA A 78 -15.81 -6.00 0.20
CA ALA A 78 -15.41 -4.93 1.12
C ALA A 78 -13.97 -4.47 0.91
N ALA A 79 -13.05 -5.42 0.68
CA ALA A 79 -11.66 -5.13 0.39
C ALA A 79 -11.48 -4.37 -0.93
N GLN A 80 -12.31 -4.66 -1.94
CA GLN A 80 -12.33 -3.91 -3.20
C GLN A 80 -12.79 -2.46 -2.98
N GLU A 81 -13.81 -2.21 -2.17
CA GLU A 81 -14.23 -0.84 -1.86
C GLU A 81 -13.12 -0.02 -1.18
N ILE A 82 -12.36 -0.65 -0.28
CA ILE A 82 -11.17 -0.05 0.33
C ILE A 82 -10.10 0.20 -0.75
N ALA A 83 -9.85 -0.77 -1.64
CA ALA A 83 -8.89 -0.65 -2.75
C ALA A 83 -9.29 0.41 -3.80
N ASP A 84 -10.55 0.82 -3.83
CA ASP A 84 -11.11 1.84 -4.71
C ASP A 84 -11.16 3.25 -4.09
N GLY A 85 -10.92 3.40 -2.79
CA GLY A 85 -10.88 4.72 -2.13
C GLY A 85 -12.17 5.17 -1.47
N LYS A 86 -13.12 4.25 -1.28
CA LYS A 86 -14.43 4.60 -0.72
C LYS A 86 -14.42 4.78 0.80
N HIS A 87 -13.36 4.36 1.49
CA HIS A 87 -13.28 4.26 2.95
C HIS A 87 -11.97 4.82 3.52
N ASP A 88 -11.35 5.80 2.86
CA ASP A 88 -10.06 6.38 3.30
C ASP A 88 -10.14 7.03 4.69
N ASP A 89 -11.29 7.62 5.00
CA ASP A 89 -11.61 8.22 6.30
C ASP A 89 -11.71 7.19 7.44
N GLN A 90 -11.77 5.90 7.11
CA GLN A 90 -11.84 4.79 8.07
C GLN A 90 -10.47 4.28 8.52
N PHE A 91 -9.39 4.94 8.11
CA PHE A 91 -8.01 4.61 8.49
C PHE A 91 -7.32 5.74 9.27
N PRO A 92 -7.80 6.06 10.50
CA PRO A 92 -7.36 7.23 11.25
C PRO A 92 -6.03 7.05 12.00
N ILE A 93 -5.46 5.85 12.00
CA ILE A 93 -4.28 5.51 12.82
C ILE A 93 -3.04 6.25 12.30
N ASP A 94 -2.30 6.86 13.21
CA ASP A 94 -1.07 7.58 12.91
C ASP A 94 0.01 6.67 12.28
N VAL A 95 0.84 7.25 11.42
CA VAL A 95 2.04 6.58 10.86
C VAL A 95 2.96 6.08 11.97
N PHE A 96 3.09 6.81 13.09
CA PHE A 96 3.94 6.44 14.22
C PHE A 96 3.26 5.47 15.21
N GLN A 97 2.60 4.46 14.68
CA GLN A 97 2.04 3.34 15.45
C GLN A 97 3.11 2.27 15.77
N THR A 98 2.68 1.10 16.25
CA THR A 98 3.57 -0.08 16.40
C THR A 98 4.35 -0.40 15.12
N GLY A 99 5.65 -0.67 15.24
CA GLY A 99 6.57 -0.82 14.11
C GLY A 99 6.31 -2.02 13.19
N SER A 100 5.49 -2.98 13.62
CA SER A 100 5.02 -4.09 12.78
C SER A 100 3.81 -3.72 11.92
N GLY A 101 3.21 -2.54 12.10
CA GLY A 101 1.96 -2.15 11.45
C GLY A 101 0.75 -2.97 11.90
N THR A 102 0.81 -3.61 13.08
CA THR A 102 -0.29 -4.42 13.62
C THR A 102 -1.58 -3.62 13.74
N SER A 103 -1.51 -2.34 14.14
CA SER A 103 -2.71 -1.52 14.29
C SER A 103 -3.39 -1.25 12.95
N SER A 104 -2.65 -0.91 11.89
CA SER A 104 -3.21 -0.76 10.53
C SER A 104 -3.66 -2.08 9.90
N ASN A 105 -2.98 -3.19 10.16
CA ASN A 105 -3.49 -4.51 9.73
C ASN A 105 -4.85 -4.80 10.36
N MET A 106 -4.98 -4.56 11.67
CA MET A 106 -6.25 -4.73 12.38
C MET A 106 -7.31 -3.72 11.95
N ASN A 107 -6.91 -2.49 11.61
CA ASN A 107 -7.81 -1.50 11.04
C ASN A 107 -8.47 -2.00 9.76
N ALA A 108 -7.69 -2.55 8.83
CA ALA A 108 -8.24 -3.15 7.62
C ALA A 108 -9.19 -4.32 7.96
N ASN A 109 -8.79 -5.19 8.90
CA ASN A 109 -9.62 -6.33 9.31
C ASN A 109 -10.97 -5.89 9.90
N GLU A 110 -10.96 -4.91 10.79
CA GLU A 110 -12.15 -4.39 11.48
C GLU A 110 -13.08 -3.65 10.52
N VAL A 111 -12.55 -2.80 9.65
CA VAL A 111 -13.33 -2.06 8.65
C VAL A 111 -13.98 -3.03 7.67
N ILE A 112 -13.25 -4.01 7.13
CA ILE A 112 -13.80 -5.06 6.25
C ILE A 112 -14.94 -5.80 6.95
N ALA A 113 -14.74 -6.19 8.22
CA ALA A 113 -15.75 -6.92 8.97
C ALA A 113 -17.02 -6.10 9.19
N SER A 114 -16.89 -4.79 9.40
CA SER A 114 -18.02 -3.87 9.56
C SER A 114 -18.76 -3.62 8.23
N ILE A 115 -18.04 -3.49 7.11
CA ILE A 115 -18.66 -3.38 5.77
C ILE A 115 -19.45 -4.65 5.46
N ALA A 116 -18.87 -5.83 5.66
CA ALA A 116 -19.55 -7.11 5.43
C ALA A 116 -20.82 -7.26 6.28
N ALA A 117 -20.80 -6.79 7.53
CA ALA A 117 -21.97 -6.82 8.42
C ALA A 117 -23.08 -5.82 8.01
N GLN A 118 -22.76 -4.79 7.24
CA GLN A 118 -23.71 -3.80 6.71
C GLN A 118 -24.18 -4.13 5.28
N ALA A 119 -23.64 -5.18 4.66
CA ALA A 119 -24.04 -5.63 3.33
C ALA A 119 -25.50 -6.13 3.30
N THR A 120 -26.03 -6.36 2.10
CA THR A 120 -27.38 -6.92 1.91
C THR A 120 -27.28 -8.20 1.05
N PRO A 121 -27.47 -9.40 1.64
CA PRO A 121 -27.69 -9.68 3.06
C PRO A 121 -26.44 -9.41 3.92
N PRO A 122 -26.60 -9.18 5.24
CA PRO A 122 -25.46 -8.96 6.14
C PRO A 122 -24.69 -10.26 6.34
N VAL A 123 -23.36 -10.18 6.28
CA VAL A 123 -22.46 -11.33 6.47
C VAL A 123 -21.55 -11.07 7.67
N VAL A 124 -21.64 -11.93 8.67
CA VAL A 124 -20.80 -11.83 9.87
C VAL A 124 -19.44 -12.49 9.61
N VAL A 125 -18.40 -11.68 9.60
CA VAL A 125 -17.00 -12.14 9.55
C VAL A 125 -16.24 -11.63 10.77
N HIS A 126 -15.40 -12.48 11.34
CA HIS A 126 -14.55 -12.15 12.47
C HIS A 126 -13.24 -11.50 11.97
N PRO A 127 -12.81 -10.35 12.52
CA PRO A 127 -11.60 -9.65 12.05
C PRO A 127 -10.34 -10.52 12.05
N ASN A 128 -10.13 -11.37 13.06
CA ASN A 128 -8.96 -12.24 13.14
C ASN A 128 -9.19 -13.56 12.40
N ASP A 129 -10.14 -14.37 12.88
CA ASP A 129 -10.38 -15.73 12.38
C ASP A 129 -10.76 -15.82 10.90
N ASP A 130 -11.47 -14.83 10.35
CA ASP A 130 -11.90 -14.84 8.94
C ASP A 130 -11.07 -13.87 8.08
N VAL A 131 -11.04 -12.57 8.41
CA VAL A 131 -10.39 -11.55 7.57
C VAL A 131 -8.85 -11.67 7.61
N ASN A 132 -8.30 -12.01 8.77
CA ASN A 132 -6.87 -12.24 8.98
C ASN A 132 -6.47 -13.72 8.91
N MET A 133 -7.34 -14.59 8.38
CA MET A 133 -7.05 -16.01 8.20
C MET A 133 -5.77 -16.20 7.38
N SER A 134 -4.88 -17.08 7.85
CA SER A 134 -3.59 -17.41 7.22
C SER A 134 -2.55 -16.27 7.18
N GLN A 135 -2.74 -15.21 7.97
CA GLN A 135 -1.95 -13.98 7.89
C GLN A 135 -1.38 -13.55 9.24
N SER A 136 -0.32 -12.74 9.21
CA SER A 136 0.22 -11.97 10.34
C SER A 136 0.39 -10.50 9.93
N SER A 137 0.42 -9.56 10.86
CA SER A 137 0.87 -8.19 10.52
C SER A 137 2.30 -8.19 9.97
N ASN A 138 3.11 -9.14 10.46
CA ASN A 138 4.55 -9.20 10.18
C ASN A 138 4.88 -9.62 8.75
N ASP A 139 3.94 -10.25 8.04
CA ASP A 139 4.07 -10.53 6.61
C ASP A 139 3.11 -9.68 5.76
N THR A 140 1.92 -9.36 6.25
CA THR A 140 0.95 -8.53 5.48
C THR A 140 1.35 -7.07 5.34
N PHE A 141 1.76 -6.41 6.42
CA PHE A 141 2.12 -4.98 6.38
C PHE A 141 3.35 -4.70 5.50
N PRO A 142 4.47 -5.44 5.60
CA PRO A 142 5.56 -5.28 4.65
C PRO A 142 5.18 -5.72 3.23
N THR A 143 4.30 -6.72 3.05
CA THR A 143 3.78 -7.05 1.70
C THR A 143 3.03 -5.88 1.08
N ALA A 144 2.10 -5.26 1.81
CA ALA A 144 1.36 -4.09 1.32
C ALA A 144 2.31 -2.90 1.05
N THR A 145 3.36 -2.75 1.85
CA THR A 145 4.40 -1.72 1.65
C THR A 145 5.19 -1.94 0.37
N HIS A 146 5.68 -3.16 0.13
CA HIS A 146 6.41 -3.51 -1.09
C HIS A 146 5.52 -3.42 -2.33
N LEU A 147 4.25 -3.80 -2.21
CA LEU A 147 3.26 -3.66 -3.27
C LEU A 147 3.03 -2.18 -3.63
N ALA A 148 2.76 -1.32 -2.65
CA ALA A 148 2.56 0.11 -2.87
C ALA A 148 3.81 0.78 -3.45
N ALA A 149 5.01 0.43 -2.96
CA ALA A 149 6.27 0.96 -3.46
C ALA A 149 6.55 0.52 -4.90
N THR A 150 6.28 -0.75 -5.24
CA THR A 150 6.41 -1.28 -6.59
C THR A 150 5.41 -0.63 -7.54
N GLU A 151 4.16 -0.47 -7.12
CA GLU A 151 3.11 0.21 -7.90
C GLU A 151 3.51 1.66 -8.18
N ALA A 152 3.94 2.42 -7.16
CA ALA A 152 4.40 3.80 -7.34
C ALA A 152 5.63 3.91 -8.26
N ALA A 153 6.62 3.02 -8.10
CA ALA A 153 7.80 3.00 -8.96
C ALA A 153 7.44 2.75 -10.44
N VAL A 154 6.57 1.77 -10.70
CA VAL A 154 6.25 1.30 -12.06
C VAL A 154 5.17 2.14 -12.74
N ARG A 155 4.17 2.61 -11.99
CA ARG A 155 2.98 3.27 -12.55
C ARG A 155 3.04 4.79 -12.49
N ASP A 156 3.88 5.37 -11.64
CA ASP A 156 4.00 6.82 -11.49
C ASP A 156 5.42 7.30 -11.85
N LEU A 157 6.42 6.88 -11.09
CA LEU A 157 7.78 7.43 -11.22
C LEU A 157 8.44 7.12 -12.57
N ILE A 158 8.47 5.85 -13.00
CA ILE A 158 9.10 5.47 -14.28
C ILE A 158 8.43 6.21 -15.46
N PRO A 159 7.09 6.21 -15.61
CA PRO A 159 6.44 6.98 -16.68
C PRO A 159 6.75 8.48 -16.64
N ALA A 160 6.80 9.10 -15.46
CA ALA A 160 7.16 10.51 -15.32
C ALA A 160 8.61 10.78 -15.75
N LEU A 161 9.54 9.90 -15.39
CA LEU A 161 10.94 9.99 -15.82
C LEU A 161 11.08 9.74 -17.33
N GLU A 162 10.34 8.79 -17.90
CA GLU A 162 10.34 8.54 -19.35
C GLU A 162 9.81 9.77 -20.12
N TYR A 163 8.76 10.41 -19.61
CA TYR A 163 8.23 11.66 -20.17
C TYR A 163 9.29 12.77 -20.15
N LEU A 164 9.96 12.98 -19.00
CA LEU A 164 11.01 13.98 -18.86
C LEU A 164 12.22 13.67 -19.76
N GLN A 165 12.64 12.40 -19.81
CA GLN A 165 13.76 11.94 -20.64
C GLN A 165 13.48 12.25 -22.12
N GLN A 166 12.26 11.95 -22.59
CA GLN A 166 11.86 12.21 -23.96
C GLN A 166 11.81 13.72 -24.27
N ALA A 167 11.31 14.53 -23.34
CA ALA A 167 11.30 16.00 -23.48
C ALA A 167 12.72 16.57 -23.60
N LEU A 168 13.66 16.10 -22.76
CA LEU A 168 15.07 16.50 -22.80
C LEU A 168 15.76 16.04 -24.09
N SER A 169 15.54 14.78 -24.49
CA SER A 169 16.07 14.21 -25.74
C SER A 169 15.56 14.96 -26.97
N THR A 170 14.29 15.39 -26.96
CA THR A 170 13.72 16.23 -28.02
C THR A 170 14.46 17.56 -28.14
N LYS A 171 14.78 18.20 -27.02
CA LYS A 171 15.56 19.45 -27.01
C LYS A 171 17.02 19.23 -27.40
N ALA A 172 17.63 18.13 -26.97
CA ALA A 172 18.98 17.75 -27.39
C ALA A 172 19.10 17.67 -28.93
N LYS A 173 18.11 17.05 -29.59
CA LYS A 173 18.04 16.97 -31.06
C LYS A 173 17.79 18.33 -31.71
N ALA A 174 16.84 19.11 -31.19
CA ALA A 174 16.48 20.42 -31.72
C ALA A 174 17.64 21.44 -31.64
N TRP A 175 18.47 21.35 -30.61
CA TRP A 175 19.56 22.29 -30.35
C TRP A 175 20.95 21.76 -30.72
N LYS A 176 21.01 20.69 -31.52
CA LYS A 176 22.27 20.02 -31.89
C LYS A 176 23.31 20.94 -32.53
N THR A 177 22.88 22.03 -33.19
CA THR A 177 23.75 23.01 -33.88
C THR A 177 23.83 24.37 -33.17
N VAL A 178 23.19 24.56 -32.01
CA VAL A 178 23.19 25.83 -31.28
C VAL A 178 24.44 25.91 -30.42
N VAL A 179 25.50 26.52 -30.96
CA VAL A 179 26.80 26.67 -30.27
C VAL A 179 26.69 27.68 -29.11
N LYS A 180 27.35 27.36 -28.00
CA LYS A 180 27.51 28.23 -26.82
C LYS A 180 28.87 28.00 -26.16
N SER A 181 29.28 28.90 -25.26
CA SER A 181 30.45 28.69 -24.42
C SER A 181 30.14 27.66 -23.33
N GLY A 182 30.97 26.62 -23.22
CA GLY A 182 30.94 25.70 -22.10
C GLY A 182 31.42 26.38 -20.81
N ARG A 183 31.09 25.81 -19.65
CA ARG A 183 31.60 26.30 -18.36
C ARG A 183 32.09 25.18 -17.47
N THR A 184 33.31 25.33 -16.96
CA THR A 184 33.87 24.49 -15.90
C THR A 184 34.34 25.41 -14.78
N HIS A 185 34.13 25.02 -13.52
CA HIS A 185 34.33 25.93 -12.37
C HIS A 185 33.57 27.27 -12.50
N LEU A 186 32.45 27.28 -13.24
CA LEU A 186 31.66 28.48 -13.60
C LEU A 186 32.39 29.51 -14.47
N MET A 187 33.59 29.20 -14.96
CA MET A 187 34.39 30.05 -15.85
C MET A 187 34.19 29.64 -17.31
N ASP A 188 34.42 30.57 -18.24
CA ASP A 188 34.31 30.34 -19.68
C ASP A 188 35.28 29.25 -20.15
N ALA A 189 34.80 28.34 -20.99
CA ALA A 189 35.55 27.22 -21.53
C ALA A 189 35.37 27.08 -23.05
N VAL A 190 35.89 25.97 -23.61
CA VAL A 190 35.77 25.65 -25.03
C VAL A 190 34.31 25.48 -25.48
N PRO A 191 33.99 25.72 -26.76
CA PRO A 191 32.61 25.64 -27.25
C PRO A 191 31.99 24.23 -27.14
N VAL A 192 30.69 24.21 -26.83
CA VAL A 192 29.80 23.04 -26.91
C VAL A 192 28.52 23.47 -27.61
N THR A 193 27.65 22.53 -27.98
CA THR A 193 26.28 22.86 -28.39
C THR A 193 25.31 22.69 -27.24
N LEU A 194 24.27 23.52 -27.19
CA LEU A 194 23.19 23.38 -26.21
C LEU A 194 22.52 22.00 -26.32
N GLY A 195 22.52 21.40 -27.51
CA GLY A 195 22.08 20.03 -27.72
C GLY A 195 22.94 18.99 -26.98
N GLN A 196 24.27 19.16 -26.94
CA GLN A 196 25.17 18.26 -26.19
C GLN A 196 24.90 18.31 -24.68
N GLU A 197 24.70 19.50 -24.12
CA GLU A 197 24.35 19.66 -22.70
C GLU A 197 23.03 18.96 -22.36
N PHE A 198 21.99 19.18 -23.17
CA PHE A 198 20.68 18.53 -22.98
C PHE A 198 20.73 17.02 -23.20
N GLY A 199 21.65 16.54 -24.04
CA GLY A 199 21.95 15.11 -24.16
C GLY A 199 22.51 14.53 -22.86
N GLY A 200 23.36 15.28 -22.17
CA GLY A 200 23.84 14.93 -20.82
C GLY A 200 22.70 14.79 -19.82
N TYR A 201 21.79 15.77 -19.76
CA TYR A 201 20.62 15.71 -18.88
C TYR A 201 19.71 14.53 -19.22
N ALA A 202 19.41 14.31 -20.50
CA ALA A 202 18.60 13.18 -20.95
C ALA A 202 19.21 11.84 -20.53
N ARG A 203 20.54 11.68 -20.64
CA ARG A 203 21.22 10.47 -20.20
C ARG A 203 21.18 10.28 -18.68
N GLN A 204 21.22 11.35 -17.88
CA GLN A 204 21.06 11.25 -16.43
C GLN A 204 19.68 10.68 -16.04
N ILE A 205 18.61 11.11 -16.73
CA ILE A 205 17.26 10.59 -16.49
C ILE A 205 17.15 9.13 -16.97
N GLU A 206 17.69 8.79 -18.13
CA GLU A 206 17.73 7.41 -18.63
C GLU A 206 18.43 6.46 -17.65
N ALA A 207 19.61 6.85 -17.15
CA ALA A 207 20.33 6.10 -16.12
C ALA A 207 19.56 6.05 -14.79
N GLY A 208 18.76 7.08 -14.47
CA GLY A 208 17.84 7.08 -13.34
C GLY A 208 16.77 5.99 -13.46
N ILE A 209 16.14 5.89 -14.64
CA ILE A 209 15.15 4.84 -14.94
C ILE A 209 15.79 3.46 -14.83
N GLU A 210 16.99 3.25 -15.39
CA GLU A 210 17.75 2.01 -15.27
C GLU A 210 17.97 1.61 -13.80
N ARG A 211 18.34 2.57 -12.94
CA ARG A 211 18.55 2.34 -11.49
C ARG A 211 17.27 1.92 -10.79
N VAL A 212 16.15 2.61 -11.04
CA VAL A 212 14.85 2.23 -10.45
C VAL A 212 14.47 0.82 -10.89
N ARG A 213 14.56 0.52 -12.20
CA ARG A 213 14.26 -0.81 -12.74
C ARG A 213 15.16 -1.90 -12.15
N ALA A 214 16.43 -1.61 -11.87
CA ALA A 214 17.36 -2.56 -11.25
C ALA A 214 17.04 -2.87 -9.77
N CYS A 215 16.27 -2.02 -9.09
CA CYS A 215 15.77 -2.27 -7.74
C CYS A 215 14.50 -3.15 -7.73
N LEU A 216 13.70 -3.12 -8.80
CA LEU A 216 12.40 -3.80 -8.86
C LEU A 216 12.44 -5.30 -8.56
N PRO A 217 13.44 -6.11 -8.99
CA PRO A 217 13.44 -7.54 -8.69
C PRO A 217 13.37 -7.86 -7.20
N ARG A 218 14.02 -7.05 -6.35
CA ARG A 218 14.01 -7.23 -4.88
C ARG A 218 12.93 -6.40 -4.20
N LEU A 219 12.61 -5.22 -4.74
CA LEU A 219 11.50 -4.41 -4.23
C LEU A 219 10.15 -5.13 -4.43
N GLY A 220 10.00 -5.92 -5.48
CA GLY A 220 8.81 -6.71 -5.77
C GLY A 220 8.74 -8.05 -5.02
N GLU A 221 9.74 -8.43 -4.22
CA GLU A 221 9.65 -9.62 -3.37
C GLU A 221 8.69 -9.35 -2.20
N LEU A 222 7.78 -10.28 -1.94
CA LEU A 222 6.72 -10.13 -0.94
C LEU A 222 6.88 -11.20 0.14
N PRO A 223 6.90 -10.84 1.44
CA PRO A 223 7.05 -11.81 2.53
C PRO A 223 5.77 -12.60 2.87
N ILE A 224 4.64 -12.32 2.21
CA ILE A 224 3.35 -12.96 2.48
C ILE A 224 3.45 -14.48 2.51
N GLY A 225 2.87 -15.09 3.55
CA GLY A 225 2.98 -16.52 3.82
C GLY A 225 4.11 -16.89 4.76
N GLY A 226 4.99 -15.95 5.14
CA GLY A 226 5.95 -16.14 6.24
C GLY A 226 5.31 -16.08 7.64
N THR A 227 4.12 -15.50 7.74
CA THR A 227 3.33 -15.34 8.98
C THR A 227 4.09 -14.64 10.11
N ALA A 228 4.08 -15.18 11.33
CA ALA A 228 4.56 -14.48 12.52
C ALA A 228 6.06 -14.23 12.51
N VAL A 229 6.86 -15.21 12.06
CA VAL A 229 8.33 -15.22 12.21
C VAL A 229 9.07 -15.75 10.97
N GLY A 230 8.37 -15.94 9.84
CA GLY A 230 8.96 -16.44 8.59
C GLY A 230 8.86 -17.95 8.36
N THR A 231 8.29 -18.72 9.30
CA THR A 231 8.15 -20.18 9.17
C THR A 231 6.94 -20.61 8.34
N GLY A 232 5.98 -19.71 8.13
CA GLY A 232 4.71 -20.04 7.49
C GLY A 232 3.76 -20.87 8.36
N LEU A 233 3.99 -20.94 9.67
CA LEU A 233 3.04 -21.55 10.60
C LEU A 233 1.67 -20.88 10.46
N ASN A 234 0.60 -21.67 10.45
CA ASN A 234 -0.80 -21.27 10.22
C ASN A 234 -1.13 -20.74 8.81
N ALA A 235 -0.20 -20.79 7.86
CA ALA A 235 -0.48 -20.57 6.44
C ALA A 235 -0.45 -21.90 5.67
N PRO A 236 -1.38 -22.13 4.73
CA PRO A 236 -1.30 -23.30 3.86
C PRO A 236 -0.07 -23.19 2.95
N THR A 237 0.60 -24.30 2.65
CA THR A 237 1.86 -24.32 1.85
C THR A 237 1.73 -23.63 0.48
N ALA A 238 0.52 -23.59 -0.08
CA ALA A 238 0.24 -22.98 -1.38
C ALA A 238 -0.07 -21.47 -1.33
N LEU A 239 -0.22 -20.86 -0.13
CA LEU A 239 -0.70 -19.49 0.05
C LEU A 239 0.11 -18.49 -0.80
N ALA A 240 1.40 -18.37 -0.51
CA ALA A 240 2.29 -17.40 -1.15
C ALA A 240 2.29 -17.53 -2.68
N ARG A 241 2.37 -18.77 -3.19
CA ARG A 241 2.40 -19.04 -4.65
C ARG A 241 1.08 -18.69 -5.33
N LYS A 242 -0.06 -18.94 -4.68
CA LYS A 242 -1.38 -18.64 -5.24
C LYS A 242 -1.69 -17.15 -5.20
N LEU A 243 -1.24 -16.45 -4.14
CA LEU A 243 -1.42 -15.01 -3.98
C LEU A 243 -0.82 -14.20 -5.13
N LEU A 244 0.35 -14.60 -5.64
CA LEU A 244 0.99 -13.94 -6.78
C LEU A 244 0.20 -14.00 -8.11
N ARG A 245 -0.93 -14.72 -8.14
CA ARG A 245 -1.83 -14.79 -9.32
C ARG A 245 -2.92 -13.73 -9.30
N TYR A 246 -3.12 -13.07 -8.16
CA TYR A 246 -4.13 -12.06 -7.89
C TYR A 246 -3.46 -10.70 -7.72
#